data_AF-A0A2M7FDE7-F1
#
_entry.id   AF-A0A2M7FDE7-F1
#
_cell.length_a   1.000
_cell.length_b   1.000
_cell.length_c   1.000
_cell.angle_alpha   90.00
_cell.angle_beta   90.00
_cell.angle_gamma   90.00
#
_symmetry.space_group_name_H-M   'P 1'
#
loop_
_entity.id
_entity.type
_entity.pdbx_description
1 polymer ?
#
loop_
_entity_poly.entity_id
_entity_poly.type
_entity_poly.pdbx_seq_one_letter_code
_entity_poly.pdbx_strand_id
1 'polypeptide(L)'
;MEPDQAFLEYTVKALADHPESVETTRTIDQMGVLLTLTVHPEDMGKIIGKSGKTAEALRILLRVVGMKGNARVNLKINEPVGGKRNVEMKTVDQVVEEL
;
A
#
# COMPACT_ATOMS: atom_id res chain seq x y z
N MET A 1 8.88 -11.36 14.10
CA MET A 1 8.19 -10.36 13.27
C MET A 1 8.12 -9.08 14.08
N GLU A 2 8.52 -7.94 13.50
CA GLU A 2 8.55 -6.66 14.23
C GLU A 2 7.12 -6.12 14.47
N PRO A 3 6.89 -5.30 15.52
CA PRO A 3 5.54 -4.83 15.87
C PRO A 3 4.82 -4.05 14.77
N ASP A 4 5.57 -3.30 13.97
CA ASP A 4 5.09 -2.53 12.82
C ASP A 4 4.56 -3.44 11.71
N GLN A 5 5.33 -4.47 11.36
CA GLN A 5 4.97 -5.46 10.35
C GLN A 5 3.76 -6.28 10.82
N ALA A 6 3.75 -6.71 12.08
CA ALA A 6 2.66 -7.52 12.64
C ALA A 6 1.34 -6.73 12.66
N PHE A 7 1.41 -5.45 13.02
CA PHE A 7 0.26 -4.55 12.96
C PHE A 7 -0.30 -4.40 11.54
N LEU A 8 0.58 -4.18 10.55
CA LEU A 8 0.17 -4.07 9.15
C LEU A 8 -0.52 -5.35 8.66
N GLU A 9 0.13 -6.50 8.86
CA GLU A 9 -0.38 -7.78 8.39
C GLU A 9 -1.73 -8.12 9.02
N TYR A 10 -1.86 -7.98 10.34
CA TYR A 10 -3.12 -8.21 11.06
C TYR A 10 -4.24 -7.30 10.53
N THR A 11 -3.96 -6.00 10.39
CA THR A 11 -4.97 -5.02 9.97
C THR A 11 -5.42 -5.28 8.54
N VAL A 12 -4.50 -5.58 7.62
CA VAL A 12 -4.84 -5.84 6.22
C VAL A 12 -5.57 -7.17 6.07
N LYS A 13 -5.13 -8.22 6.75
CA LYS A 13 -5.85 -9.52 6.74
C LYS A 13 -7.27 -9.41 7.29
N ALA A 14 -7.50 -8.51 8.24
CA ALA A 14 -8.85 -8.25 8.75
C ALA A 14 -9.76 -7.46 7.78
N LEU A 15 -9.18 -6.78 6.79
CA LEU A 15 -9.91 -5.95 5.81
C LEU A 15 -10.07 -6.63 4.43
N ALA A 16 -9.19 -7.57 4.10
CA ALA A 16 -9.16 -8.26 2.82
C ALA A 16 -10.15 -9.43 2.80
N ASP A 17 -10.74 -9.68 1.63
CA ASP A 17 -11.53 -10.90 1.38
C ASP A 17 -10.61 -12.11 1.16
N HIS A 18 -9.37 -11.88 0.70
CA HIS A 18 -8.35 -12.89 0.44
C HIS A 18 -7.15 -12.74 1.41
N PRO A 19 -7.33 -13.04 2.71
CA PRO A 19 -6.29 -12.85 3.73
C PRO A 19 -5.05 -13.72 3.50
N GLU A 20 -5.18 -14.85 2.80
CA GLU A 20 -4.07 -15.74 2.42
C GLU A 20 -3.14 -15.12 1.37
N SER A 21 -3.67 -14.19 0.58
CA SER A 21 -2.93 -13.47 -0.47
C SER A 21 -2.22 -12.21 0.05
N VAL A 22 -2.27 -11.97 1.37
CA VAL A 22 -1.64 -10.82 2.02
C VAL A 22 -0.20 -11.15 2.38
N GLU A 23 0.73 -10.51 1.69
CA GLU A 23 2.17 -10.65 1.94
C GLU A 23 2.76 -9.31 2.39
N THR A 24 3.58 -9.36 3.45
CA THR A 24 4.30 -8.19 3.96
C THR A 24 5.80 -8.42 3.97
N THR A 25 6.55 -7.48 3.42
CA THR A 25 8.03 -7.51 3.41
C THR A 25 8.56 -6.29 4.12
N ARG A 26 9.49 -6.51 5.04
CA ARG A 26 10.16 -5.45 5.80
C ARG A 26 11.61 -5.32 5.38
N THR A 27 11.98 -4.15 4.88
CA THR A 27 13.36 -3.81 4.51
C THR A 27 13.84 -2.64 5.36
N ILE A 28 15.08 -2.71 5.83
CA ILE A 28 15.72 -1.63 6.60
C ILE A 28 16.80 -1.01 5.72
N ASP A 29 16.79 0.32 5.62
CA ASP A 29 17.80 1.10 4.91
C ASP A 29 18.28 2.29 5.76
N GLN A 30 19.11 3.16 5.19
CA GLN A 30 19.62 4.35 5.86
C GLN A 30 18.54 5.40 6.17
N MET A 31 17.40 5.36 5.47
CA MET A 31 16.27 6.30 5.61
C MET A 31 15.18 5.78 6.58
N GLY A 32 15.26 4.52 6.98
CA GLY A 32 14.40 3.91 7.99
C GLY A 32 13.91 2.52 7.60
N VAL A 33 12.63 2.27 7.81
CA VAL A 33 11.98 0.99 7.56
C VAL A 33 10.99 1.14 6.42
N LEU A 34 11.15 0.33 5.38
CA LEU A 34 10.20 0.20 4.27
C LEU A 34 9.39 -1.08 4.46
N LEU A 35 8.10 -0.92 4.73
CA LEU A 35 7.12 -2.00 4.67
C LEU A 35 6.51 -2.01 3.26
N THR A 36 6.61 -3.16 2.61
CA THR A 36 5.97 -3.41 1.32
C THR A 36 4.81 -4.37 1.54
N LEU A 37 3.64 -3.98 1.06
CA LEU A 37 2.41 -4.77 1.11
C LEU A 37 2.04 -5.23 -0.29
N THR A 38 1.82 -6.52 -0.46
CA THR A 38 1.22 -7.12 -1.66
C THR A 38 -0.11 -7.77 -1.24
N VAL A 39 -1.16 -7.57 -2.03
CA VAL A 39 -2.49 -8.13 -1.78
C VAL A 39 -3.10 -8.64 -3.08
N HIS A 40 -4.20 -9.39 -2.97
CA HIS A 40 -4.97 -9.83 -4.12
C HIS A 40 -5.51 -8.62 -4.93
N PRO A 41 -5.59 -8.68 -6.28
CA PRO A 41 -6.09 -7.58 -7.10
C PRO A 41 -7.49 -7.07 -6.72
N GLU A 42 -8.36 -7.97 -6.25
CA GLU A 42 -9.72 -7.62 -5.84
C GLU A 42 -9.77 -6.84 -4.52
N ASP A 43 -8.79 -7.05 -3.64
CA ASP A 43 -8.69 -6.36 -2.36
C ASP A 43 -8.03 -4.98 -2.47
N MET A 44 -7.28 -4.73 -3.55
CA MET A 44 -6.60 -3.43 -3.77
C MET A 44 -7.54 -2.25 -3.62
N GLY A 45 -8.76 -2.32 -4.17
CA GLY A 45 -9.75 -1.25 -4.05
C GLY A 45 -10.13 -0.95 -2.60
N LYS A 46 -10.27 -1.99 -1.77
CA LYS A 46 -10.59 -1.88 -0.35
C LYS A 46 -9.43 -1.32 0.46
N ILE A 47 -8.22 -1.82 0.23
CA ILE A 47 -7.01 -1.45 0.96
C ILE A 47 -6.56 -0.02 0.63
N ILE A 48 -6.65 0.39 -0.64
CA ILE A 48 -6.39 1.78 -1.02
C ILE A 48 -7.50 2.69 -0.49
N GLY A 49 -8.75 2.26 -0.65
CA GLY A 49 -9.93 3.02 -0.26
C GLY A 49 -10.19 4.23 -1.15
N LYS A 50 -11.35 4.88 -0.95
CA LYS A 50 -11.76 6.05 -1.73
C LYS A 50 -10.73 7.18 -1.60
N SER A 51 -10.18 7.63 -2.73
CA SER A 51 -9.14 8.66 -2.80
C SER A 51 -7.86 8.31 -2.01
N GLY A 52 -7.61 7.02 -1.72
CA GLY A 52 -6.42 6.60 -0.96
C GLY A 52 -6.52 6.78 0.55
N LYS A 53 -7.70 7.15 1.09
CA LYS A 53 -7.86 7.47 2.52
C LYS A 53 -7.56 6.30 3.46
N THR A 54 -7.88 5.06 3.06
CA THR A 54 -7.58 3.87 3.88
C THR A 54 -6.07 3.64 3.96
N ALA A 55 -5.38 3.69 2.82
CA ALA A 55 -3.93 3.59 2.78
C ALA A 55 -3.22 4.75 3.50
N GLU A 56 -3.78 5.96 3.46
CA GLU A 56 -3.30 7.11 4.23
C GLU A 56 -3.44 6.88 5.73
N ALA A 57 -4.59 6.42 6.20
CA ALA A 57 -4.80 6.08 7.61
C ALA A 57 -3.82 5.01 8.09
N LEU A 58 -3.60 3.94 7.30
CA LEU A 58 -2.60 2.92 7.60
C LEU A 58 -1.19 3.51 7.72
N ARG A 59 -0.80 4.43 6.83
CA ARG A 59 0.50 5.12 6.90
C ARG A 59 0.65 5.93 8.19
N ILE A 60 -0.40 6.63 8.61
CA ILE A 60 -0.37 7.43 9.85
C ILE A 60 -0.20 6.51 11.06
N LEU A 61 -0.97 5.42 11.14
CA LEU A 61 -0.89 4.46 12.23
C LEU A 61 0.50 3.80 12.29
N LEU A 62 1.06 3.41 11.15
CA LEU A 62 2.41 2.85 11.09
C LEU A 62 3.50 3.81 11.55
N ARG A 63 3.36 5.12 11.26
CA ARG A 63 4.28 6.13 11.82
C ARG A 63 4.22 6.15 13.34
N VAL A 64 3.01 6.12 13.93
CA VAL A 64 2.84 6.11 15.39
C VAL A 64 3.41 4.83 16.01
N VAL A 65 3.22 3.67 15.37
CA VAL A 65 3.80 2.39 15.83
C VAL A 65 5.34 2.44 15.74
N GLY A 66 5.90 2.92 14.63
CA GLY A 66 7.34 3.04 14.41
C GLY A 66 8.05 4.02 15.34
N MET A 67 7.36 5.09 15.78
CA MET A 67 7.91 6.06 16.75
C MET A 67 8.31 5.41 18.07
N LYS A 68 7.63 4.34 18.51
CA LYS A 68 8.00 3.61 19.72
C LYS A 68 9.35 2.90 19.61
N GLY A 69 9.82 2.61 18.39
CA GLY A 69 11.11 1.99 18.10
C GLY A 69 12.15 2.95 17.52
N ASN A 70 11.94 4.27 17.62
CA ASN A 70 12.79 5.28 16.97
C ASN A 70 12.99 5.07 15.45
N ALA A 71 12.05 4.37 14.80
CA ALA A 71 12.14 3.99 13.39
C ALA A 71 11.16 4.79 12.53
N ARG A 72 11.65 5.35 11.43
CA ARG A 72 10.80 5.98 10.42
C ARG A 72 10.22 4.91 9.50
N VAL A 73 8.96 4.55 9.72
CA VAL A 73 8.27 3.51 8.93
C VAL A 73 7.52 4.13 7.74
N ASN A 74 7.77 3.60 6.55
CA ASN A 74 7.08 3.94 5.31
C ASN A 74 6.34 2.72 4.75
N LEU A 75 5.16 2.93 4.19
CA LEU A 75 4.35 1.88 3.55
C LEU A 75 4.29 2.07 2.03
N LYS A 76 4.73 1.05 1.31
CA LYS A 76 4.53 0.88 -0.13
C LYS A 76 3.51 -0.24 -0.35
N ILE A 77 2.51 0.01 -1.20
CA ILE A 77 1.55 -1.00 -1.61
C ILE A 77 1.89 -1.34 -3.06
N ASN A 78 2.28 -2.58 -3.32
CA ASN A 78 2.57 -3.06 -4.66
C ASN A 78 1.27 -3.40 -5.37
N GLU A 79 1.15 -2.96 -6.62
CA GLU A 79 0.10 -3.46 -7.50
C GLU A 79 0.43 -4.92 -7.87
N PRO A 80 -0.48 -5.87 -7.63
CA PRO A 80 -0.31 -7.23 -8.11
C PRO A 80 -0.29 -7.25 -9.64
N VAL A 81 0.44 -8.21 -10.21
CA VAL A 81 0.54 -8.40 -11.67
C VAL A 81 -0.87 -8.63 -12.22
N GLY A 82 -1.38 -7.72 -13.05
CA GLY A 82 -2.76 -7.71 -13.56
C GLY A 82 -3.67 -6.63 -12.97
N GLY A 83 -3.15 -5.76 -12.08
CA GLY A 83 -3.87 -4.60 -11.56
C GLY A 83 -4.31 -3.66 -12.70
N LYS A 84 -5.62 -3.41 -12.79
CA LYS A 84 -6.25 -2.50 -13.75
C LYS A 84 -5.88 -1.05 -13.45
N ARG A 85 -4.62 -0.66 -13.68
CA ARG A 85 -4.33 0.71 -14.03
C ARG A 85 -4.79 0.86 -15.48
N ASN A 86 -6.06 1.21 -15.65
CA ASN A 86 -6.54 1.83 -16.89
C ASN A 86 -5.85 3.19 -16.96
N VAL A 87 -4.55 3.19 -17.25
CA VAL A 87 -3.92 4.33 -17.88
C VAL A 87 -4.31 4.17 -19.34
N GLU A 88 -5.52 4.63 -19.69
CA GLU A 88 -5.69 5.16 -21.04
C GLU A 88 -4.66 6.28 -21.13
N MET A 89 -3.47 5.95 -21.62
CA MET A 89 -2.54 6.96 -22.11
C MET A 89 -3.31 7.63 -23.23
N LYS A 90 -3.94 8.78 -22.97
CA LYS A 90 -4.39 9.65 -24.05
C LYS A 90 -3.17 9.83 -24.94
N THR A 91 -3.25 9.36 -26.18
CA THR A 91 -2.19 9.58 -27.15
C THR A 91 -2.03 11.09 -27.33
N VAL A 92 -0.82 11.54 -27.67
CA VAL A 92 -0.53 12.97 -27.81
C VAL A 92 -1.58 13.64 -28.72
N ASP A 93 -2.00 12.94 -29.79
CA ASP A 93 -3.03 13.37 -30.73
C ASP A 93 -4.38 13.73 -30.06
N GLN A 94 -4.81 12.99 -29.02
CA GLN A 94 -6.08 13.24 -28.33
C GLN A 94 -6.04 14.47 -27.43
N VAL A 95 -4.86 14.95 -27.03
CA VAL A 95 -4.72 16.14 -26.18
C VAL A 95 -4.72 17.42 -27.03
N VAL A 96 -4.34 17.32 -28.32
CA VAL A 96 -4.29 18.47 -29.23
C VAL A 96 -5.69 18.84 -29.75
N GLU A 97 -6.63 17.89 -29.85
CA GLU A 97 -8.00 18.16 -30.31
C GLU A 97 -8.92 18.81 -29.25
N GLU A 98 -8.53 18.78 -27.97
CA GLU A 98 -9.29 19.41 -26.87
C GLU A 98 -8.89 20.90 -26.62
N LEU A 99 -7.99 21.46 -27.44
CA LEU A 99 -7.54 22.87 -27.40
C LEU A 99 -8.09 23.69 -28.57
#